data_AF-A0A0M1HU90-F1
#
_entry.id   AF-A0A0M1HU90-F1
#
_cell.length_a   1.000
_cell.length_b   1.000
_cell.length_c   1.000
_cell.angle_alpha   90.00
_cell.angle_beta   90.00
_cell.angle_gamma   90.00
#
_symmetry.space_group_name_H-M   'P 1'
#
loop_
_entity.id
_entity.type
_entity.pdbx_description
1 polymer ?
#
loop_
_entity_poly.entity_id
_entity_poly.type
_entity_poly.pdbx_seq_one_letter_code
_entity_poly.pdbx_strand_id
1 'polypeptide(L)'
;MSNFDSKISTIAIGIIQAMQTAQAIYIVVAKAMDSVESTNADKSGGDKKAWVMAYAKNIVLALGDKWDELESKVSLFIDQLKSAYNAAKVLF
;
A
#
# COMPACT_ATOMS: atom_id res chain seq x y z
N MET A 1 -2.57 40.41 5.90
CA MET A 1 -1.98 39.08 5.62
C MET A 1 -2.40 38.18 6.77
N SER A 2 -3.24 37.17 6.52
CA SER A 2 -3.73 36.28 7.59
C SER A 2 -2.60 35.38 8.07
N ASN A 3 -2.24 35.50 9.35
CA ASN A 3 -1.44 34.49 10.03
C ASN A 3 -2.21 33.18 9.96
N PHE A 4 -1.73 32.22 9.17
CA PHE A 4 -2.15 30.84 9.30
C PHE A 4 -1.55 30.31 10.60
N ASP A 5 -2.18 30.64 11.73
CA ASP A 5 -1.99 29.89 12.97
C ASP A 5 -2.49 28.47 12.69
N SER A 6 -1.59 27.59 12.26
CA SER A 6 -1.88 26.17 12.06
C SER A 6 -2.04 25.57 13.45
N LYS A 7 -3.23 25.74 14.02
CA LYS A 7 -3.62 25.17 15.30
C LYS A 7 -3.23 23.69 15.29
N ILE A 8 -2.71 23.21 16.42
CA ILE A 8 -2.34 21.80 16.59
C ILE A 8 -3.48 20.88 16.17
N SER A 9 -4.74 21.28 16.38
CA SER A 9 -5.93 20.54 15.91
C SER A 9 -6.02 20.41 14.39
N THR A 10 -5.68 21.44 13.61
CA THR A 10 -5.64 21.39 12.14
C THR A 10 -4.55 20.45 11.65
N ILE A 11 -3.37 20.50 12.27
CA ILE A 11 -2.27 19.58 11.98
C ILE A 11 -2.69 18.13 12.29
N ALA A 12 -3.33 17.90 13.44
CA ALA A 12 -3.82 16.58 13.83
C ALA A 12 -4.85 16.02 12.84
N ILE A 13 -5.78 16.84 12.34
CA ILE A 13 -6.74 16.44 11.30
C ILE A 13 -6.01 16.03 10.01
N GLY A 14 -5.01 16.80 9.58
CA GLY A 14 -4.22 16.47 8.39
C GLY A 14 -3.45 15.15 8.53
N ILE A 15 -2.87 14.90 9.71
CA ILE A 15 -2.20 13.62 10.01
C ILE A 15 -3.18 12.45 9.95
N ILE A 16 -4.37 12.58 10.56
CA ILE A 16 -5.39 11.53 10.54
C ILE A 16 -5.82 11.22 9.10
N GLN A 17 -6.03 12.24 8.27
CA GLN A 17 -6.38 12.06 6.85
C GLN A 17 -5.26 11.33 6.10
N ALA A 18 -4.00 11.71 6.30
CA ALA A 18 -2.86 11.03 5.69
C ALA A 18 -2.77 9.56 6.11
N MET A 19 -3.05 9.25 7.39
CA MET A 19 -3.10 7.86 7.88
C MET A 19 -4.22 7.06 7.22
N GLN A 20 -5.40 7.64 7.03
CA GLN A 20 -6.52 7.00 6.35
C GLN A 20 -6.21 6.70 4.88
N THR A 21 -5.58 7.64 4.17
CA THR A 21 -5.13 7.43 2.79
C THR A 21 -4.11 6.30 2.71
N ALA A 22 -3.11 6.29 3.60
CA ALA A 22 -2.11 5.22 3.65
C ALA A 22 -2.76 3.85 3.94
N GLN A 23 -3.71 3.79 4.87
CA GLN A 23 -4.48 2.57 5.16
C GLN A 23 -5.23 2.07 3.92
N ALA A 24 -5.88 2.96 3.18
CA ALA A 24 -6.61 2.61 1.96
C ALA A 24 -5.68 1.99 0.90
N ILE A 25 -4.49 2.58 0.69
CA ILE A 25 -3.47 2.04 -0.22
C ILE A 25 -3.08 0.62 0.21
N TYR A 26 -2.74 0.40 1.49
CA TYR A 26 -2.31 -0.92 1.98
C TYR A 26 -3.41 -1.99 1.86
N ILE A 27 -4.67 -1.64 2.13
CA ILE A 27 -5.80 -2.56 1.95
C ILE A 27 -5.95 -2.96 0.48
N VAL A 28 -5.84 -2.00 -0.44
CA VAL A 28 -5.99 -2.29 -1.86
C VAL A 28 -4.82 -3.11 -2.38
N VAL A 29 -3.59 -2.86 -1.92
CA VAL A 29 -2.41 -3.68 -2.21
C VAL A 29 -2.62 -5.11 -1.73
N ALA A 30 -3.11 -5.32 -0.51
CA ALA A 30 -3.39 -6.66 0.01
C ALA A 30 -4.44 -7.40 -0.84
N LYS A 31 -5.53 -6.73 -1.23
CA LYS A 31 -6.55 -7.32 -2.14
C LYS A 31 -5.98 -7.68 -3.51
N ALA A 32 -5.05 -6.87 -4.02
CA ALA A 32 -4.34 -7.16 -5.26
C ALA A 32 -3.43 -8.40 -5.11
N MET A 33 -2.80 -8.58 -3.94
CA MET A 33 -2.04 -9.79 -3.63
C MET A 33 -2.93 -11.04 -3.61
N ASP A 34 -4.13 -10.97 -3.02
CA ASP A 34 -5.09 -12.09 -3.05
C ASP A 34 -5.54 -12.42 -4.48
N SER A 35 -5.81 -11.38 -5.27
CA SER A 35 -6.21 -11.53 -6.67
C SER A 35 -5.10 -12.18 -7.52
N VAL A 36 -3.85 -11.75 -7.36
CA VAL A 36 -2.74 -12.31 -8.15
C VAL A 36 -2.37 -13.72 -7.68
N GLU A 37 -2.54 -14.03 -6.40
CA GLU A 37 -2.27 -15.37 -5.87
C GLU A 37 -3.28 -16.39 -6.40
N SER A 38 -4.54 -15.99 -6.57
CA SER A 38 -5.61 -16.86 -7.09
C SER A 38 -5.59 -16.99 -8.62
N THR A 39 -5.34 -15.89 -9.35
CA THR A 39 -5.47 -15.84 -10.82
C THR A 39 -4.20 -16.19 -11.58
N ASN A 40 -3.03 -16.06 -10.94
CA ASN A 40 -1.73 -16.30 -11.56
C ASN A 40 -0.91 -17.33 -10.76
N ALA A 41 -1.56 -18.42 -10.33
CA ALA A 41 -0.93 -19.43 -9.49
C ALA A 41 0.36 -20.03 -10.09
N ASP A 42 0.45 -20.06 -11.42
CA ASP A 42 1.58 -20.53 -12.24
C ASP A 42 2.74 -19.53 -12.36
N LYS A 43 2.52 -18.25 -12.03
CA LYS A 43 3.57 -17.23 -12.09
C LYS A 43 4.49 -17.27 -10.88
N SER A 44 5.75 -16.88 -11.10
CA SER A 44 6.73 -16.74 -10.02
C SER A 44 6.30 -15.69 -9.00
N GLY A 45 6.81 -15.80 -7.77
CA GLY A 45 6.55 -14.78 -6.73
C GLY A 45 7.04 -13.38 -7.14
N GLY A 46 8.13 -13.31 -7.91
CA GLY A 46 8.65 -12.05 -8.44
C GLY A 46 7.70 -11.40 -9.44
N ASP A 47 7.14 -12.18 -10.36
CA ASP A 47 6.18 -11.67 -11.36
C ASP A 47 4.88 -11.20 -10.71
N LYS A 48 4.39 -11.97 -9.71
CA LYS A 48 3.23 -11.59 -8.90
C LYS A 48 3.47 -10.26 -8.18
N LYS A 49 4.63 -10.10 -7.56
CA LYS A 49 5.03 -8.85 -6.89
C LYS A 49 5.10 -7.68 -7.88
N ALA A 50 5.72 -7.87 -9.04
CA ALA A 50 5.82 -6.83 -10.08
C ALA A 50 4.44 -6.37 -10.54
N TRP A 51 3.49 -7.29 -10.71
CA TRP A 51 2.11 -6.98 -11.06
C TRP A 51 1.41 -6.15 -9.96
N VAL A 52 1.54 -6.57 -8.69
CA VAL A 52 0.95 -5.83 -7.54
C VAL A 52 1.56 -4.44 -7.41
N MET A 53 2.87 -4.29 -7.63
CA MET A 53 3.55 -2.99 -7.63
C MET A 53 3.02 -2.07 -8.73
N ALA A 54 2.82 -2.59 -9.95
CA ALA A 54 2.25 -1.82 -11.06
C ALA A 54 0.81 -1.38 -10.75
N TYR A 55 0.01 -2.26 -10.16
CA TYR A 55 -1.35 -1.94 -9.73
C TYR A 55 -1.36 -0.85 -8.63
N ALA A 56 -0.50 -0.99 -7.61
CA ALA A 56 -0.35 -0.01 -6.54
C ALA A 56 0.05 1.37 -7.07
N LYS A 57 0.99 1.42 -8.02
CA LYS A 57 1.41 2.65 -8.68
C LYS A 57 0.24 3.41 -9.30
N ASN A 58 -0.61 2.71 -10.05
CA ASN A 58 -1.77 3.33 -10.69
C ASN A 58 -2.74 3.96 -9.66
N ILE A 59 -2.92 3.31 -8.51
CA ILE A 59 -3.79 3.83 -7.44
C ILE A 59 -3.18 5.05 -6.76
N VAL A 60 -1.90 4.97 -6.39
CA VAL A 60 -1.18 6.09 -5.76
C VAL A 60 -1.23 7.33 -6.64
N LEU A 61 -0.98 7.17 -7.95
CA LEU A 61 -1.08 8.26 -8.91
C LEU A 61 -2.53 8.77 -9.06
N ALA A 62 -3.53 7.89 -9.05
CA ALA A 62 -4.94 8.29 -9.12
C ALA A 62 -5.42 9.07 -7.87
N LEU A 63 -4.78 8.84 -6.71
CA LEU A 63 -5.04 9.59 -5.48
C LEU A 63 -4.29 10.94 -5.42
N GLY A 64 -3.45 11.24 -6.43
CA GLY A 64 -2.64 12.46 -6.47
C GLY A 64 -1.39 12.40 -5.58
N ASP A 65 -1.05 11.23 -5.05
CA ASP A 65 0.15 11.00 -4.25
C ASP A 65 1.38 10.72 -5.13
N LYS A 66 2.57 10.84 -4.53
CA LYS A 66 3.85 10.67 -5.22
C LYS A 66 4.35 9.24 -5.08
N TRP A 67 4.23 8.48 -6.17
CA TRP A 67 4.70 7.08 -6.23
C TRP A 67 6.16 6.93 -5.79
N ASP A 68 7.05 7.80 -6.27
CA ASP A 68 8.49 7.69 -6.00
C ASP A 68 8.83 7.79 -4.49
N GLU A 69 8.00 8.45 -3.69
CA GLU A 69 8.15 8.55 -2.23
C GLU A 69 7.59 7.32 -1.48
N LEU A 70 6.72 6.55 -2.14
CA LEU A 70 5.95 5.43 -1.56
C LEU A 70 6.38 4.06 -2.07
N GLU A 71 7.04 3.98 -3.22
CA GLU A 71 7.41 2.74 -3.91
C GLU A 71 8.13 1.75 -2.98
N SER A 72 9.19 2.21 -2.30
CA SER A 72 9.97 1.37 -1.39
C SER A 72 9.15 0.85 -0.20
N LYS A 73 8.23 1.66 0.33
CA LYS A 73 7.35 1.30 1.45
C LYS A 73 6.31 0.28 1.02
N VAL A 74 5.71 0.45 -0.16
CA VAL A 74 4.76 -0.49 -0.74
C VAL A 74 5.44 -1.82 -1.05
N SER A 75 6.64 -1.82 -1.63
CA SER A 75 7.41 -3.04 -1.87
C SER A 75 7.70 -3.79 -0.57
N LEU A 76 8.17 -3.08 0.46
CA LEU A 76 8.44 -3.68 1.78
C LEU A 76 7.17 -4.29 2.40
N PHE A 77 6.04 -3.57 2.30
CA PHE A 77 4.76 -4.05 2.79
C PHE A 77 4.34 -5.36 2.11
N ILE A 78 4.48 -5.46 0.78
CA ILE A 78 4.18 -6.69 0.01
C ILE A 78 5.04 -7.86 0.50
N ASP A 79 6.34 -7.64 0.69
CA ASP A 79 7.27 -8.69 1.14
C ASP A 79 6.92 -9.19 2.55
N GLN A 80 6.63 -8.26 3.46
CA GLN A 80 6.24 -8.58 4.83
C GLN A 80 4.91 -9.35 4.87
N LEU A 81 3.91 -8.90 4.09
CA LEU A 81 2.60 -9.53 4.05
C LEU A 81 2.69 -10.93 3.43
N LYS A 82 3.47 -11.12 2.36
CA LYS A 82 3.67 -12.45 1.76
C LYS A 82 4.40 -13.39 2.70
N SER A 83 5.39 -12.89 3.44
CA SER A 83 6.10 -13.67 4.46
C SER A 83 5.15 -14.13 5.57
N ALA A 84 4.30 -13.24 6.07
CA ALA A 84 3.28 -13.57 7.06
C ALA A 84 2.25 -14.58 6.53
N TYR A 85 1.77 -14.40 5.30
CA TYR A 85 0.86 -15.34 4.63
C TYR A 85 1.47 -16.74 4.51
N ASN A 86 2.72 -16.84 4.06
CA ASN A 86 3.41 -18.12 3.94
C ASN A 86 3.63 -18.78 5.31
N ALA A 87 3.98 -18.00 6.34
CA ALA A 87 4.11 -18.51 7.70
C ALA A 87 2.77 -19.05 8.24
N ALA A 88 1.67 -18.33 8.01
CA ALA A 88 0.34 -18.78 8.41
C ALA A 88 -0.09 -20.05 7.67
N LYS A 89 0.20 -20.17 6.37
CA LYS A 89 -0.09 -21.35 5.55
C LYS A 89 0.68 -22.61 6.01
N VAL A 90 1.81 -22.45 6.71
CA VAL A 90 2.53 -23.59 7.29
C VAL A 90 1.84 -24.09 8.56
N LEU A 91 1.12 -23.23 9.27
CA LEU A 91 0.48 -23.54 10.54
C LEU A 91 -0.93 -24.13 10.42
N PHE A 92 -1.60 -23.95 9.28
CA PHE A 92 -2.97 -24.37 9.01
C PHE A 92 -3.07 -25.14 7.70
#